data_AF-R7P7J8-F1
#
_entry.id   AF-R7P7J8-F1
#
_cell.length_a   1.000
_cell.length_b   1.000
_cell.length_c   1.000
_cell.angle_alpha   90.00
_cell.angle_beta   90.00
_cell.angle_gamma   90.00
#
_symmetry.space_group_name_H-M   'P 1'
#
loop_
_entity.id
_entity.type
_entity.pdbx_description
1 polymer ?
#
loop_
_entity_poly.entity_id
_entity_poly.type
_entity_poly.pdbx_seq_one_letter_code
_entity_poly.pdbx_strand_id
1 'polypeptide(L)'
;MAKKKEMNEEQTFMKNKEVIDIKKFMLLKSKEQDDLIIDTLNKMYEGAIEVSKKHIDKVLNVVFDNKDNDTFLPHSLRVSKNGNKLIFEFKKGNNALLILFLLGFLFLAGYATYAGVQLIGKSKMNIDLNGDGIPDLNIDLDGDGICDVNCDTNKDKKPDQNIDYRNSNKPTFNVVRPDGTIFNEMNQLDESGKCKLNCDTDKDGWPDTNIDLDGDGKADINIDIDGDGNPDLNIDTNGDGVPDVNIDDDNDGKCDRNCVSNIVANNKGQLDVDLDGDGKCDINCDTNGDKIPEEKIDYAGNKKPIFNVPDENGNLTNKTNQDTNGDGKCDLNCDIDKDGWPDINVDLDGDGKADLNIDLDGDGTPDLNIDTNGDGKPDFNIDEDGDGKCDRNCTYIIDKNGKGGSTTIGDNGANIEAAALVVMFEDGNNIALSNLYPDDQDDPNVNTKVPDIRFSIENTTDKPLKYNIEWIDVENTFTSPNFWFKVSSTYNGFNQDWTTAPKSNGRMATEVVVAPKSKQIYTVSFTLHGTGQPQNYDQGKYFRGKVAIDIIED
;
A
#
# COMPACT_ATOMS: atom_id res chain seq x y z
N MET A 1 0.78 -5.43 60.84
CA MET A 1 0.34 -5.66 62.23
C MET A 1 -1.14 -6.04 62.16
N ALA A 2 -1.69 -7.15 62.62
CA ALA A 2 -1.24 -8.23 63.49
C ALA A 2 -1.99 -9.52 63.07
N LYS A 3 -1.26 -10.58 62.67
CA LYS A 3 -1.78 -11.97 62.56
C LYS A 3 -0.64 -12.99 62.37
N LYS A 4 0.45 -12.82 63.11
CA LYS A 4 1.59 -13.75 63.09
C LYS A 4 2.18 -13.90 64.49
N LYS A 5 1.31 -14.17 65.45
CA LYS A 5 1.68 -14.36 66.86
C LYS A 5 0.78 -15.40 67.51
N GLU A 6 0.71 -16.58 66.90
CA GLU A 6 0.28 -17.83 67.53
C GLU A 6 0.79 -18.97 66.64
N MET A 7 1.28 -20.05 67.27
CA MET A 7 2.09 -21.14 66.71
C MET A 7 3.61 -20.88 66.65
N ASN A 8 4.19 -20.61 67.82
CA ASN A 8 5.61 -20.91 68.09
C ASN A 8 5.70 -21.72 69.39
N GLU A 9 5.00 -22.85 69.41
CA GLU A 9 5.34 -24.01 70.26
C GLU A 9 6.11 -24.99 69.37
N GLU A 10 7.33 -24.63 68.97
CA GLU A 10 8.24 -25.54 68.27
C GLU A 10 8.62 -26.69 69.23
N GLN A 11 7.83 -27.75 69.19
CA GLN A 11 8.10 -29.15 69.56
C GLN A 11 9.44 -29.39 70.30
N THR A 12 9.44 -29.19 71.61
CA THR A 12 10.58 -29.41 72.53
C THR A 12 11.19 -30.80 72.40
N PHE A 13 10.37 -31.79 72.08
CA PHE A 13 10.75 -33.20 71.96
C PHE A 13 11.72 -33.51 70.81
N MET A 14 11.86 -32.61 69.81
CA MET A 14 12.74 -32.82 68.65
C MET A 14 14.24 -32.82 69.02
N LYS A 15 14.59 -32.58 70.29
CA LYS A 15 15.96 -32.73 70.86
C LYS A 15 16.17 -34.08 71.56
N ASN A 16 15.10 -34.85 71.77
CA ASN A 16 15.16 -36.09 72.53
C ASN A 16 16.02 -37.11 71.80
N LYS A 17 16.71 -37.94 72.59
CA LYS A 17 17.55 -39.01 72.09
C LYS A 17 17.47 -40.18 73.06
N GLU A 18 16.98 -41.30 72.56
CA GLU A 18 16.85 -42.52 73.33
C GLU A 18 17.70 -43.63 72.73
N VAL A 19 18.16 -44.54 73.59
CA VAL A 19 19.00 -45.66 73.18
C VAL A 19 18.54 -46.92 73.88
N ILE A 20 18.17 -47.92 73.08
CA ILE A 20 17.89 -49.26 73.58
C ILE A 20 19.13 -50.14 73.35
N ASP A 21 19.54 -50.88 74.38
CA ASP A 21 20.57 -51.91 74.25
C ASP A 21 19.95 -53.16 73.61
N ILE A 22 20.41 -53.52 72.42
CA ILE A 22 19.81 -54.60 71.62
C ILE A 22 19.94 -55.95 72.33
N LYS A 23 21.08 -56.28 72.94
CA LYS A 23 21.25 -57.53 73.69
C LYS A 23 20.24 -57.66 74.82
N LYS A 24 19.98 -56.58 75.57
CA LYS A 24 18.97 -56.59 76.64
C LYS A 24 17.55 -56.69 76.08
N PHE A 25 17.29 -55.94 75.00
CA PHE A 25 16.00 -55.96 74.30
C PHE A 25 15.62 -57.35 73.79
N MET A 26 16.59 -58.09 73.25
CA MET A 26 16.39 -59.44 72.69
C MET A 26 16.11 -60.50 73.76
N LEU A 27 16.35 -60.22 75.05
CA LEU A 27 16.04 -61.13 76.16
C LEU A 27 14.61 -60.97 76.68
N LEU A 28 13.90 -59.91 76.28
CA LEU A 28 12.52 -59.64 76.66
C LEU A 28 11.55 -60.53 75.88
N LYS A 29 10.39 -60.84 76.47
CA LYS A 29 9.29 -61.50 75.74
C LYS A 29 8.69 -60.53 74.72
N SER A 30 8.09 -61.04 73.66
CA SER A 30 7.51 -60.23 72.57
C SER A 30 6.61 -59.09 73.07
N LYS A 31 5.75 -59.33 74.06
CA LYS A 31 4.91 -58.26 74.64
C LYS A 31 5.73 -57.17 75.34
N GLU A 32 6.78 -57.56 76.06
CA GLU A 32 7.67 -56.63 76.77
C GLU A 32 8.57 -55.83 75.80
N GLN A 33 8.86 -56.38 74.62
CA GLN A 33 9.55 -55.68 73.53
C GLN A 33 8.68 -54.58 72.93
N ASP A 34 7.42 -54.87 72.64
CA ASP A 34 6.45 -53.90 72.14
C ASP A 34 6.25 -52.77 73.15
N ASP A 35 6.04 -53.10 74.43
CA ASP A 35 5.84 -52.12 75.51
C ASP A 35 7.06 -51.19 75.66
N LEU A 36 8.28 -51.71 75.53
CA LEU A 36 9.51 -50.90 75.60
C LEU A 36 9.68 -49.97 74.38
N ILE A 37 9.31 -50.42 73.18
CA ILE A 37 9.30 -49.55 71.99
C ILE A 37 8.25 -48.46 72.15
N ILE A 38 7.05 -48.79 72.65
CA ILE A 38 5.97 -47.83 72.89
C ILE A 38 6.43 -46.75 73.89
N ASP A 39 6.98 -47.16 75.04
CA ASP A 39 7.49 -46.22 76.05
C ASP A 39 8.60 -45.32 75.49
N THR A 40 9.52 -45.90 74.72
CA THR A 40 10.61 -45.16 74.07
C THR A 40 10.06 -44.15 73.07
N LEU A 41 9.10 -44.52 72.22
CA LEU A 41 8.49 -43.60 71.26
C LEU A 41 7.66 -42.52 71.97
N ASN A 42 6.94 -42.85 73.05
CA ASN A 42 6.21 -41.86 73.84
C ASN A 42 7.16 -40.85 74.50
N LYS A 43 8.35 -41.27 74.95
CA LYS A 43 9.41 -40.36 75.43
C LYS A 43 9.97 -39.51 74.30
N MET A 44 10.25 -40.12 73.14
CA MET A 44 10.78 -39.40 71.98
C MET A 44 9.82 -38.34 71.46
N TYR A 45 8.50 -38.58 71.52
CA TYR A 45 7.48 -37.62 71.07
C TYR A 45 6.82 -36.82 72.19
N GLU A 46 7.18 -37.03 73.46
CA GLU A 46 6.50 -36.42 74.63
C GLU A 46 4.97 -36.58 74.59
N GLY A 47 4.49 -37.72 74.07
CA GLY A 47 3.06 -38.00 73.89
C GLY A 47 2.38 -37.24 72.73
N ALA A 48 3.12 -36.48 71.92
CA ALA A 48 2.58 -35.70 70.80
C ALA A 48 2.07 -36.55 69.62
N ILE A 49 2.38 -37.86 69.60
CA ILE A 49 1.97 -38.78 68.54
C ILE A 49 1.44 -40.06 69.16
N GLU A 50 0.29 -40.54 68.67
CA GLU A 50 -0.24 -41.85 69.02
C GLU A 50 0.63 -42.97 68.40
N VAL A 51 1.21 -43.82 69.25
CA VAL A 51 2.08 -44.92 68.81
C VAL A 51 1.23 -46.07 68.27
N SER A 52 1.14 -46.17 66.94
CA SER A 52 0.49 -47.29 66.25
C SER A 52 1.37 -48.56 66.16
N LYS A 53 0.72 -49.71 65.95
CA LYS A 53 1.40 -50.99 65.67
C LYS A 53 2.41 -50.90 64.50
N LYS A 54 2.10 -50.12 63.47
CA LYS A 54 2.98 -49.89 62.32
C LYS A 54 4.30 -49.20 62.71
N HIS A 55 4.29 -48.35 63.73
CA HIS A 55 5.52 -47.73 64.25
C HIS A 55 6.40 -48.78 64.95
N ILE A 56 5.77 -49.66 65.73
CA ILE A 56 6.46 -50.75 66.44
C ILE A 56 7.07 -51.72 65.43
N ASP A 57 6.30 -52.19 64.45
CA ASP A 57 6.76 -53.11 63.41
C ASP A 57 7.98 -52.55 62.65
N LYS A 58 7.97 -51.25 62.32
CA LYS A 58 9.12 -50.57 61.69
C LYS A 58 10.38 -50.61 62.55
N VAL A 59 10.25 -50.38 63.85
CA VAL A 59 11.37 -50.43 64.79
C VAL A 59 11.89 -51.86 64.94
N LEU A 60 10.98 -52.84 65.06
CA LEU A 60 11.33 -54.26 65.14
C LEU A 60 12.06 -54.71 63.86
N ASN A 61 11.64 -54.27 62.68
CA ASN A 61 12.33 -54.59 61.43
C ASN A 61 13.79 -54.14 61.43
N VAL A 62 14.12 -52.95 61.95
CA VAL A 62 15.51 -52.49 62.08
C VAL A 62 16.32 -53.37 63.05
N VAL A 63 15.67 -53.95 64.07
CA VAL A 63 16.34 -54.83 65.04
C VAL A 63 16.61 -56.21 64.42
N PHE A 64 15.60 -56.82 63.81
CA PHE A 64 15.62 -58.22 63.34
C PHE A 64 16.08 -58.42 61.90
N ASP A 65 15.92 -57.44 61.02
CA ASP A 65 16.43 -57.51 59.65
C ASP A 65 17.94 -57.21 59.63
N ASN A 66 18.68 -57.97 58.82
CA ASN A 66 20.11 -57.79 58.62
C ASN A 66 20.41 -56.85 57.45
N LYS A 67 19.40 -56.44 56.66
CA LYS A 67 19.55 -55.56 55.49
C LYS A 67 19.32 -54.09 55.83
N ASP A 68 18.40 -53.80 56.75
CA ASP A 68 18.02 -52.45 57.12
C ASP A 68 18.79 -51.98 58.36
N ASN A 69 19.67 -50.98 58.19
CA ASN A 69 20.45 -50.41 59.30
C ASN A 69 19.74 -49.23 59.97
N ASP A 70 18.70 -48.68 59.35
CA ASP A 70 17.86 -47.62 59.90
C ASP A 70 16.47 -47.55 59.27
N THR A 71 15.57 -46.83 59.93
CA THR A 71 14.27 -46.44 59.39
C THR A 71 13.89 -45.05 59.88
N PHE A 72 12.92 -44.42 59.21
CA PHE A 72 12.35 -43.14 59.61
C PHE A 72 10.88 -43.30 60.04
N LEU A 73 10.59 -42.73 61.19
CA LEU A 73 9.27 -42.53 61.77
C LEU A 73 8.84 -41.05 61.58
N PRO A 74 7.59 -40.68 61.91
CA PRO A 74 7.09 -39.32 61.72
C PRO A 74 8.02 -38.23 62.28
N HIS A 75 7.91 -37.02 61.75
CA HIS A 75 8.70 -35.86 62.18
C HIS A 75 10.23 -36.07 62.04
N SER A 76 10.66 -36.92 61.11
CA SER A 76 12.10 -37.20 60.86
C SER A 76 12.81 -37.87 62.04
N LEU A 77 12.06 -38.61 62.88
CA LEU A 77 12.67 -39.47 63.89
C LEU A 77 13.37 -40.65 63.20
N ARG A 78 14.69 -40.68 63.27
CA ARG A 78 15.51 -41.79 62.76
C ARG A 78 15.71 -42.83 63.85
N VAL A 79 15.44 -44.08 63.52
CA VAL A 79 15.78 -45.23 64.36
C VAL A 79 16.88 -46.00 63.64
N SER A 80 18.04 -46.14 64.27
CA SER A 80 19.22 -46.72 63.62
C SER A 80 19.94 -47.73 64.51
N LYS A 81 20.46 -48.78 63.88
CA LYS A 81 21.25 -49.83 64.51
C LYS A 81 22.72 -49.50 64.38
N ASN A 82 23.39 -49.28 65.52
CA ASN A 82 24.83 -49.05 65.58
C ASN A 82 25.46 -49.99 66.62
N GLY A 83 26.03 -51.10 66.13
CA GLY A 83 26.54 -52.17 66.97
C GLY A 83 25.44 -52.76 67.86
N ASN A 84 25.60 -52.68 69.18
CA ASN A 84 24.63 -53.17 70.16
C ASN A 84 23.58 -52.13 70.60
N LYS A 85 23.50 -50.99 69.90
CA LYS A 85 22.61 -49.88 70.27
C LYS A 85 21.59 -49.65 69.17
N LEU A 86 20.33 -49.56 69.56
CA LEU A 86 19.24 -49.04 68.74
C LEU A 86 19.01 -47.58 69.16
N ILE A 87 19.35 -46.64 68.29
CA ILE A 87 19.41 -45.21 68.58
C ILE A 87 18.22 -44.52 67.92
N PHE A 88 17.45 -43.79 68.72
CA PHE A 88 16.34 -42.94 68.30
C PHE A 88 16.80 -41.50 68.37
N GLU A 89 16.86 -40.78 67.24
CA GLU A 89 17.22 -39.36 67.20
C GLU A 89 16.54 -38.64 66.04
N PHE A 90 16.11 -37.40 66.25
CA PHE A 90 15.56 -36.57 65.18
C PHE A 90 16.67 -36.03 64.27
N LYS A 91 16.49 -36.13 62.96
CA LYS A 91 17.41 -35.52 61.97
C LYS A 91 16.82 -34.22 61.43
N LYS A 92 17.61 -33.14 61.51
CA LYS A 92 17.27 -31.85 60.90
C LYS A 92 17.36 -31.99 59.38
N GLY A 93 16.23 -31.84 58.69
CA GLY A 93 16.19 -31.84 57.23
C GLY A 93 17.07 -30.73 56.64
N ASN A 94 17.85 -31.05 55.60
CA ASN A 94 18.70 -30.06 54.93
C ASN A 94 17.85 -29.28 53.91
N ASN A 95 17.20 -28.22 54.37
CA ASN A 95 16.33 -27.38 53.53
C ASN A 95 17.12 -26.53 52.50
N ALA A 96 18.46 -26.55 52.51
CA ALA A 96 19.29 -25.80 51.56
C ALA A 96 19.00 -26.21 50.10
N LEU A 97 18.75 -27.51 49.86
CA LEU A 97 18.40 -27.99 48.53
C LEU A 97 17.03 -27.45 48.08
N LEU A 98 16.07 -27.40 49.01
CA LEU A 98 14.74 -26.86 48.75
C LEU A 98 14.79 -25.35 48.44
N ILE A 99 15.63 -24.61 49.17
CA ILE A 99 15.82 -23.16 48.98
C ILE A 99 16.50 -22.88 47.63
N LEU A 100 17.54 -23.65 47.27
CA LEU A 100 18.20 -23.54 45.95
C LEU A 100 17.24 -23.92 44.82
N PHE A 101 16.40 -24.94 45.02
CA PHE A 101 15.37 -25.32 44.06
C PHE A 101 14.32 -24.20 43.90
N LEU A 102 13.88 -23.58 44.99
CA LEU A 102 12.97 -22.43 44.98
C LEU A 102 13.57 -21.20 44.29
N LEU A 103 14.84 -20.89 44.56
CA LEU A 103 15.57 -19.80 43.88
C LEU A 103 15.73 -20.09 42.38
N GLY A 104 16.12 -21.32 42.01
CA GLY A 104 16.18 -21.73 40.61
C GLY A 104 14.83 -21.63 39.92
N PHE A 105 13.74 -22.00 40.60
CA PHE A 105 12.38 -21.85 40.09
C PHE A 105 11.97 -20.38 39.93
N LEU A 106 12.37 -19.50 40.85
CA LEU A 106 12.14 -18.06 40.74
C LEU A 106 12.93 -17.44 39.59
N PHE A 107 14.18 -17.84 39.36
CA PHE A 107 14.96 -17.38 38.20
C PHE A 107 14.39 -17.90 36.88
N LEU A 108 13.97 -19.16 36.82
CA LEU A 108 13.29 -19.73 35.65
C LEU A 108 11.95 -19.05 35.37
N ALA A 109 11.15 -18.80 36.42
CA ALA A 109 9.90 -18.08 36.30
C ALA A 109 10.14 -16.63 35.84
N GLY A 110 11.12 -15.94 36.42
CA GLY A 110 11.52 -14.58 36.02
C GLY A 110 11.99 -14.50 34.57
N TYR A 111 12.84 -15.43 34.14
CA TYR A 111 13.27 -15.54 32.74
C TYR A 111 12.11 -15.85 31.80
N ALA A 112 11.23 -16.79 32.16
CA ALA A 112 10.05 -17.13 31.37
C ALA A 112 9.09 -15.94 31.24
N THR A 113 8.89 -15.16 32.30
CA THR A 113 8.12 -13.91 32.23
C THR A 113 8.79 -12.85 31.36
N TYR A 114 10.10 -12.67 31.47
CA TYR A 114 10.84 -11.71 30.63
C TYR A 114 10.78 -12.10 29.14
N ALA A 115 11.08 -13.36 28.84
CA ALA A 115 10.99 -13.89 27.49
C ALA A 115 9.55 -13.86 26.95
N GLY A 116 8.55 -14.13 27.80
CA GLY A 116 7.14 -14.03 27.44
C GLY A 116 6.71 -12.60 27.11
N VAL A 117 7.15 -11.60 27.88
CA VAL A 117 6.89 -10.18 27.58
C VAL A 117 7.55 -9.76 26.27
N GLN A 118 8.80 -10.16 26.04
CA GLN A 118 9.50 -9.89 24.78
C GLN A 118 8.84 -10.55 23.57
N LEU A 119 8.40 -11.80 23.70
CA LEU A 119 7.64 -12.49 22.66
C LEU A 119 6.30 -11.81 22.37
N ILE A 120 5.59 -11.35 23.41
CA ILE A 120 4.33 -10.63 23.25
C ILE A 120 4.55 -9.27 22.59
N GLY A 121 5.62 -8.54 22.94
CA GLY A 121 6.00 -7.30 22.28
C GLY A 121 6.21 -7.50 20.78
N LYS A 122 7.07 -8.46 20.41
CA LYS A 122 7.36 -8.79 19.00
C LYS A 122 6.16 -9.33 18.22
N SER A 123 5.22 -10.01 18.89
CA SER A 123 4.01 -10.54 18.23
C SER A 123 3.03 -9.45 17.75
N LYS A 124 3.25 -8.19 18.12
CA LYS A 124 2.42 -7.04 17.76
C LYS A 124 3.15 -6.03 16.88
N MET A 125 4.36 -6.35 16.45
CA MET A 125 5.16 -5.53 15.54
C MET A 125 5.03 -6.08 14.12
N ASN A 126 5.37 -5.22 13.16
CA ASN A 126 5.43 -5.53 11.74
C ASN A 126 4.12 -6.16 11.24
N ILE A 127 3.00 -5.49 11.50
CA ILE A 127 1.66 -5.92 11.13
C ILE A 127 1.41 -5.53 9.67
N ASP A 128 1.22 -6.55 8.83
CA ASP A 128 0.73 -6.43 7.46
C ASP A 128 -0.81 -6.41 7.48
N LEU A 129 -1.39 -5.26 7.15
CA LEU A 129 -2.84 -5.02 7.15
C LEU A 129 -3.48 -5.48 5.83
N ASN A 130 -2.78 -5.34 4.71
CA ASN A 130 -3.33 -5.55 3.36
C ASN A 130 -3.01 -6.94 2.77
N GLY A 131 -2.09 -7.69 3.37
CA GLY A 131 -1.67 -9.04 3.00
C GLY A 131 -0.64 -9.11 1.87
N ASP A 132 0.07 -8.02 1.55
CA ASP A 132 1.06 -7.96 0.46
C ASP A 132 2.47 -8.46 0.89
N GLY A 133 2.66 -8.74 2.18
CA GLY A 133 3.93 -9.20 2.76
C GLY A 133 4.87 -8.09 3.21
N ILE A 134 4.48 -6.82 3.10
CA ILE A 134 5.16 -5.65 3.63
C ILE A 134 4.41 -5.19 4.90
N PRO A 135 5.12 -4.93 6.01
CA PRO A 135 4.46 -4.41 7.20
C PRO A 135 3.97 -2.98 7.04
N ASP A 136 2.70 -2.72 7.39
CA ASP A 136 2.08 -1.39 7.35
C ASP A 136 2.07 -0.70 8.72
N LEU A 137 1.91 -1.47 9.81
CA LEU A 137 1.60 -0.97 11.14
C LEU A 137 2.52 -1.56 12.22
N ASN A 138 2.86 -0.75 13.22
CA ASN A 138 3.79 -1.08 14.30
C ASN A 138 5.15 -1.59 13.78
N ILE A 139 5.74 -0.86 12.85
CA ILE A 139 6.97 -1.26 12.17
C ILE A 139 8.15 -1.12 13.15
N ASP A 140 8.88 -2.21 13.35
CA ASP A 140 10.07 -2.33 14.20
C ASP A 140 11.26 -2.60 13.28
N LEU A 141 12.05 -1.54 13.02
CA LEU A 141 13.15 -1.55 12.05
C LEU A 141 14.43 -2.16 12.63
N ASP A 142 14.66 -2.03 13.94
CA ASP A 142 15.89 -2.50 14.60
C ASP A 142 15.74 -3.85 15.35
N GLY A 143 14.50 -4.33 15.49
CA GLY A 143 14.15 -5.61 16.08
C GLY A 143 14.19 -5.62 17.61
N ASP A 144 14.15 -4.47 18.27
CA ASP A 144 14.15 -4.36 19.72
C ASP A 144 12.78 -4.60 20.38
N GLY A 145 11.71 -4.70 19.58
CA GLY A 145 10.34 -4.93 20.02
C GLY A 145 9.60 -3.66 20.45
N ILE A 146 10.12 -2.49 20.10
CA ILE A 146 9.48 -1.18 20.19
C ILE A 146 9.10 -0.77 18.77
N CYS A 147 7.99 -0.04 18.64
CA CYS A 147 7.59 0.49 17.35
C CYS A 147 8.42 1.73 17.00
N ASP A 148 8.98 1.73 15.79
CA ASP A 148 9.70 2.85 15.20
C ASP A 148 8.80 3.70 14.31
N VAL A 149 7.98 3.06 13.48
CA VAL A 149 7.16 3.71 12.43
C VAL A 149 5.73 3.15 12.43
N ASN A 150 4.74 4.02 12.13
CA ASN A 150 3.31 3.70 12.06
C ASN A 150 2.80 3.05 13.35
N CYS A 151 3.04 3.71 14.49
CA CYS A 151 2.76 3.15 15.80
C CYS A 151 1.30 3.32 16.21
N ASP A 152 0.63 2.19 16.47
CA ASP A 152 -0.74 2.09 16.99
C ASP A 152 -0.69 1.82 18.50
N THR A 153 -0.68 2.91 19.27
CA THR A 153 -0.67 2.88 20.74
C THR A 153 -2.05 2.61 21.33
N ASN A 154 -3.11 2.99 20.61
CA ASN A 154 -4.49 2.92 21.07
C ASN A 154 -5.19 1.58 20.74
N LYS A 155 -4.62 0.80 19.82
CA LYS A 155 -5.04 -0.52 19.30
C LYS A 155 -6.30 -0.51 18.43
N ASP A 156 -6.52 0.54 17.65
CA ASP A 156 -7.61 0.63 16.69
C ASP A 156 -7.22 0.19 15.27
N LYS A 157 -5.96 -0.26 15.10
CA LYS A 157 -5.33 -0.67 13.83
C LYS A 157 -4.99 0.48 12.89
N LYS A 158 -4.89 1.70 13.41
CA LYS A 158 -4.43 2.87 12.69
C LYS A 158 -3.26 3.47 13.44
N PRO A 159 -2.27 4.04 12.74
CA PRO A 159 -1.14 4.62 13.43
C PRO A 159 -1.56 5.94 14.08
N ASP A 160 -1.11 6.18 15.30
CA ASP A 160 -1.32 7.44 16.02
C ASP A 160 0.00 8.17 16.36
N GLN A 161 1.15 7.51 16.20
CA GLN A 161 2.48 8.06 16.46
C GLN A 161 3.49 7.62 15.39
N ASN A 162 4.50 8.48 15.13
CA ASN A 162 5.61 8.22 14.20
C ASN A 162 5.15 7.72 12.82
N ILE A 163 4.19 8.42 12.25
CA ILE A 163 3.47 8.03 11.04
C ILE A 163 4.33 8.41 9.83
N ASP A 164 4.55 7.49 8.91
CA ASP A 164 5.24 7.78 7.66
C ASP A 164 4.29 8.30 6.59
N TYR A 165 4.87 8.78 5.50
CA TYR A 165 4.15 9.02 4.25
C TYR A 165 4.39 7.83 3.32
N ARG A 166 3.31 7.18 2.87
CA ARG A 166 3.30 6.19 1.77
C ARG A 166 4.47 5.18 1.78
N ASN A 167 4.67 4.48 2.91
CA ASN A 167 5.69 3.42 3.06
C ASN A 167 7.16 3.90 2.92
N SER A 168 7.42 5.19 3.13
CA SER A 168 8.78 5.72 3.18
C SER A 168 9.62 5.16 4.34
N ASN A 169 8.99 4.48 5.32
CA ASN A 169 9.62 3.95 6.54
C ASN A 169 10.37 5.03 7.34
N LYS A 170 9.95 6.28 7.18
CA LYS A 170 10.51 7.45 7.84
C LYS A 170 9.36 8.20 8.52
N PRO A 171 9.37 8.31 9.86
CA PRO A 171 8.37 9.09 10.57
C PRO A 171 8.37 10.55 10.09
N THR A 172 7.23 10.99 9.57
CA THR A 172 6.98 12.34 9.05
C THR A 172 5.93 13.05 9.89
N PHE A 173 4.85 12.37 10.27
CA PHE A 173 3.73 12.93 11.03
C PHE A 173 3.63 12.34 12.43
N ASN A 174 3.05 13.11 13.35
CA ASN A 174 2.94 12.76 14.77
C ASN A 174 4.26 12.22 15.36
N VAL A 175 5.39 12.82 14.98
CA VAL A 175 6.71 12.31 15.36
C VAL A 175 6.97 12.62 16.83
N VAL A 176 7.13 11.58 17.65
CA VAL A 176 7.37 11.70 19.09
C VAL A 176 8.84 12.02 19.34
N ARG A 177 9.11 13.22 19.84
CA ARG A 177 10.46 13.64 20.21
C ARG A 177 10.89 13.06 21.56
N PRO A 178 12.20 13.02 21.88
CA PRO A 178 12.70 12.50 23.15
C PRO A 178 12.15 13.21 24.40
N ASP A 179 11.69 14.46 24.27
CA ASP A 179 11.07 15.23 25.34
C ASP A 179 9.56 15.00 25.48
N GLY A 180 8.98 14.12 24.64
CA GLY A 180 7.57 13.78 24.60
C GLY A 180 6.69 14.77 23.83
N THR A 181 7.28 15.78 23.19
CA THR A 181 6.53 16.66 22.27
C THR A 181 6.29 15.98 20.94
N ILE A 182 5.19 16.34 20.28
CA ILE A 182 4.85 15.86 18.94
C ILE A 182 5.33 16.90 17.91
N PHE A 183 5.91 16.42 16.82
CA PHE A 183 6.27 17.21 15.66
C PHE A 183 5.41 16.83 14.46
N ASN A 184 5.04 17.85 13.68
CA ASN A 184 4.22 17.73 12.48
C ASN A 184 2.93 16.96 12.74
N GLU A 185 2.06 17.56 13.56
CA GLU A 185 0.81 16.92 13.99
C GLU A 185 -0.12 16.67 12.80
N MET A 186 -0.85 15.55 12.83
CA MET A 186 -1.95 15.30 11.90
C MET A 186 -3.21 16.06 12.31
N ASN A 187 -4.10 16.27 11.33
CA ASN A 187 -5.42 16.85 11.52
C ASN A 187 -5.39 18.22 12.21
N GLN A 188 -4.44 19.08 11.81
CA GLN A 188 -4.34 20.42 12.37
C GLN A 188 -5.50 21.26 11.85
N LEU A 189 -6.30 21.82 12.76
CA LEU A 189 -7.52 22.55 12.41
C LEU A 189 -7.26 24.06 12.31
N ASP A 190 -8.03 24.73 11.45
CA ASP A 190 -8.12 26.19 11.42
C ASP A 190 -9.06 26.75 12.52
N GLU A 191 -9.25 28.07 12.54
CA GLU A 191 -10.15 28.75 13.51
C GLU A 191 -11.62 28.34 13.37
N SER A 192 -12.02 27.83 12.21
CA SER A 192 -13.39 27.37 11.92
C SER A 192 -13.62 25.90 12.28
N GLY A 193 -12.55 25.15 12.57
CA GLY A 193 -12.57 23.73 12.85
C GLY A 193 -12.49 22.85 11.60
N LYS A 194 -12.15 23.41 10.43
CA LYS A 194 -11.83 22.66 9.21
C LYS A 194 -10.38 22.20 9.29
N CYS A 195 -10.10 21.00 8.78
CA CYS A 195 -8.72 20.53 8.72
C CYS A 195 -7.92 21.39 7.72
N LYS A 196 -6.75 21.83 8.15
CA LYS A 196 -5.87 22.75 7.43
C LYS A 196 -4.57 22.07 6.98
N LEU A 197 -4.04 21.14 7.76
CA LEU A 197 -2.74 20.50 7.50
C LEU A 197 -2.76 19.04 7.94
N ASN A 198 -2.11 18.18 7.15
CA ASN A 198 -1.93 16.75 7.37
C ASN A 198 -3.27 16.07 7.65
N CYS A 199 -4.21 16.25 6.75
CA CYS A 199 -5.59 15.88 6.93
C CYS A 199 -5.82 14.43 6.54
N ASP A 200 -6.47 13.68 7.42
CA ASP A 200 -6.92 12.30 7.22
C ASP A 200 -8.44 12.33 6.95
N THR A 201 -8.79 12.49 5.67
CA THR A 201 -10.16 12.73 5.21
C THR A 201 -10.94 11.43 5.17
N ASP A 202 -10.32 10.35 4.70
CA ASP A 202 -10.95 9.03 4.63
C ASP A 202 -10.94 8.26 5.97
N LYS A 203 -10.19 8.78 6.95
CA LYS A 203 -10.04 8.26 8.32
C LYS A 203 -9.35 6.91 8.33
N ASP A 204 -8.42 6.64 7.44
CA ASP A 204 -7.64 5.41 7.45
C ASP A 204 -6.48 5.44 8.46
N GLY A 205 -6.11 6.63 8.95
CA GLY A 205 -5.04 6.86 9.91
C GLY A 205 -3.76 7.45 9.32
N TRP A 206 -3.70 7.61 7.99
CA TRP A 206 -2.65 8.32 7.28
C TRP A 206 -3.22 9.61 6.69
N PRO A 207 -2.41 10.67 6.55
CA PRO A 207 -2.91 11.89 5.96
C PRO A 207 -2.96 11.78 4.42
N ASP A 208 -4.04 12.27 3.81
CA ASP A 208 -4.31 12.24 2.37
C ASP A 208 -4.26 13.63 1.70
N THR A 209 -4.55 14.70 2.44
CA THR A 209 -4.70 16.07 1.93
C THR A 209 -3.93 17.10 2.76
N ASN A 210 -3.54 18.20 2.11
CA ASN A 210 -2.78 19.32 2.68
C ASN A 210 -1.53 18.85 3.45
N ILE A 211 -0.67 18.07 2.79
CA ILE A 211 0.43 17.34 3.41
C ILE A 211 1.66 18.23 3.56
N ASP A 212 2.14 18.40 4.78
CA ASP A 212 3.38 19.08 5.15
C ASP A 212 4.46 18.02 5.44
N LEU A 213 5.42 17.84 4.53
CA LEU A 213 6.47 16.82 4.65
C LEU A 213 7.68 17.31 5.45
N ASP A 214 7.95 18.62 5.45
CA ASP A 214 9.12 19.21 6.12
C ASP A 214 8.83 19.79 7.51
N GLY A 215 7.55 19.94 7.85
CA GLY A 215 7.02 20.42 9.12
C GLY A 215 7.18 21.92 9.32
N ASP A 216 7.24 22.73 8.25
CA ASP A 216 7.33 24.18 8.33
C ASP A 216 5.98 24.88 8.61
N GLY A 217 4.88 24.13 8.55
CA GLY A 217 3.51 24.60 8.77
C GLY A 217 2.77 25.03 7.51
N LYS A 218 3.27 24.68 6.32
CA LYS A 218 2.62 24.83 5.02
C LYS A 218 2.51 23.47 4.32
N ALA A 219 1.49 23.30 3.48
CA ALA A 219 1.34 22.08 2.71
C ALA A 219 2.34 22.10 1.54
N ASP A 220 3.08 21.01 1.40
CA ASP A 220 4.00 20.73 0.30
C ASP A 220 3.30 20.05 -0.86
N ILE A 221 2.47 19.03 -0.56
CA ILE A 221 1.82 18.16 -1.55
C ILE A 221 0.34 17.90 -1.21
N ASN A 222 -0.39 17.43 -2.21
CA ASN A 222 -1.83 17.11 -2.14
C ASN A 222 -2.66 18.27 -1.56
N ILE A 223 -2.41 19.49 -2.04
CA ILE A 223 -2.99 20.72 -1.51
C ILE A 223 -4.45 20.82 -1.95
N ASP A 224 -5.36 20.94 -0.99
CA ASP A 224 -6.81 21.07 -1.18
C ASP A 224 -7.22 22.50 -0.79
N ILE A 225 -7.52 23.32 -1.79
CA ILE A 225 -7.78 24.76 -1.69
C ILE A 225 -9.25 25.03 -1.37
N ASP A 226 -10.17 24.32 -2.05
CA ASP A 226 -11.60 24.51 -1.83
C ASP A 226 -12.11 23.74 -0.59
N GLY A 227 -11.32 22.76 -0.16
CA GLY A 227 -11.52 21.91 0.98
C GLY A 227 -12.72 21.00 0.84
N ASP A 228 -12.90 20.42 -0.36
CA ASP A 228 -13.86 19.35 -0.64
C ASP A 228 -13.33 17.96 -0.22
N GLY A 229 -12.04 17.86 0.14
CA GLY A 229 -11.36 16.63 0.52
C GLY A 229 -10.56 15.96 -0.59
N ASN A 230 -10.47 16.57 -1.78
CA ASN A 230 -9.66 16.13 -2.89
C ASN A 230 -8.51 17.12 -3.14
N PRO A 231 -7.29 16.63 -3.43
CA PRO A 231 -6.19 17.52 -3.79
C PRO A 231 -6.41 18.28 -5.11
N ASP A 232 -6.21 19.60 -5.07
CA ASP A 232 -6.22 20.52 -6.21
C ASP A 232 -4.82 20.74 -6.80
N LEU A 233 -3.82 20.98 -5.96
CA LEU A 233 -2.45 21.33 -6.35
C LEU A 233 -1.40 20.40 -5.73
N ASN A 234 -0.22 20.38 -6.34
CA ASN A 234 0.94 19.60 -5.94
C ASN A 234 0.59 18.13 -5.67
N ILE A 235 -0.22 17.53 -6.54
CA ILE A 235 -0.76 16.20 -6.37
C ILE A 235 0.36 15.18 -6.57
N ASP A 236 0.66 14.43 -5.51
CA ASP A 236 1.57 13.30 -5.53
C ASP A 236 0.75 12.03 -5.74
N THR A 237 0.78 11.54 -6.98
CA THR A 237 -0.03 10.40 -7.41
C THR A 237 0.65 9.07 -7.10
N ASN A 238 1.97 9.08 -6.98
CA ASN A 238 2.79 7.87 -6.82
C ASN A 238 3.23 7.64 -5.37
N GLY A 239 3.11 8.66 -4.51
CA GLY A 239 3.42 8.62 -3.09
C GLY A 239 4.91 8.72 -2.74
N ASP A 240 5.76 9.26 -3.62
CA ASP A 240 7.20 9.41 -3.37
C ASP A 240 7.58 10.71 -2.62
N GLY A 241 6.59 11.56 -2.35
CA GLY A 241 6.75 12.86 -1.70
C GLY A 241 7.11 13.99 -2.67
N VAL A 242 7.01 13.76 -3.99
CA VAL A 242 7.23 14.77 -5.03
C VAL A 242 5.93 14.96 -5.83
N PRO A 243 5.49 16.22 -6.03
CA PRO A 243 4.33 16.50 -6.88
C PRO A 243 4.51 15.97 -8.32
N ASP A 244 3.53 15.22 -8.78
CA ASP A 244 3.44 14.71 -10.16
C ASP A 244 2.60 15.64 -11.05
N VAL A 245 1.52 16.17 -10.46
CA VAL A 245 0.39 16.81 -11.14
C VAL A 245 -0.01 18.12 -10.45
N ASN A 246 -0.54 19.07 -11.23
CA ASN A 246 -1.01 20.38 -10.76
C ASN A 246 0.04 21.11 -9.92
N ILE A 247 1.28 21.12 -10.39
CA ILE A 247 2.43 21.53 -9.60
C ILE A 247 2.48 23.06 -9.52
N ASP A 248 2.42 23.60 -8.32
CA ASP A 248 2.62 24.99 -7.91
C ASP A 248 4.02 25.10 -7.26
N ASP A 249 5.00 25.61 -8.01
CA ASP A 249 6.39 25.71 -7.58
C ASP A 249 6.62 26.96 -6.69
N ASP A 250 5.81 28.03 -6.86
CA ASP A 250 5.99 29.30 -6.14
C ASP A 250 5.02 29.52 -4.96
N ASN A 251 4.09 28.57 -4.76
CA ASN A 251 3.06 28.54 -3.73
C ASN A 251 2.12 29.76 -3.79
N ASP A 252 1.80 30.28 -4.98
CA ASP A 252 0.80 31.33 -5.16
C ASP A 252 -0.65 30.82 -5.17
N GLY A 253 -0.86 29.50 -5.09
CA GLY A 253 -2.16 28.85 -5.12
C GLY A 253 -2.65 28.60 -6.54
N LYS A 254 -1.76 28.53 -7.52
CA LYS A 254 -2.06 28.18 -8.91
C LYS A 254 -1.05 27.18 -9.44
N CYS A 255 -1.49 26.36 -10.37
CA CYS A 255 -0.60 25.44 -11.04
C CYS A 255 0.36 26.19 -11.98
N ASP A 256 1.66 25.91 -11.83
CA ASP A 256 2.74 26.34 -12.71
C ASP A 256 3.05 25.33 -13.83
N ARG A 257 2.97 24.02 -13.54
CA ARG A 257 3.32 22.95 -14.49
C ARG A 257 2.64 21.60 -14.21
N ASN A 258 2.56 20.74 -15.23
CA ASN A 258 1.85 19.44 -15.17
C ASN A 258 0.39 19.57 -14.71
N CYS A 259 -0.27 20.67 -15.10
CA CYS A 259 -1.64 20.92 -14.75
C CYS A 259 -2.56 19.96 -15.52
N VAL A 260 -3.25 19.07 -14.82
CA VAL A 260 -4.36 18.27 -15.34
C VAL A 260 -5.60 18.62 -14.52
N SER A 261 -6.57 19.20 -15.21
CA SER A 261 -7.87 19.45 -14.62
C SER A 261 -8.73 18.22 -14.87
N ASN A 262 -9.18 17.56 -13.80
CA ASN A 262 -10.34 16.70 -13.94
C ASN A 262 -11.53 17.66 -13.93
N ILE A 263 -12.31 17.70 -15.02
CA ILE A 263 -13.64 18.35 -15.09
C ILE A 263 -13.56 19.90 -14.98
N VAL A 264 -13.31 20.57 -16.12
CA VAL A 264 -13.53 22.00 -16.44
C VAL A 264 -13.74 22.94 -15.24
N ALA A 265 -12.79 22.99 -14.30
CA ALA A 265 -12.85 23.95 -13.18
C ALA A 265 -11.80 25.05 -13.29
N ASN A 266 -10.70 24.82 -14.04
CA ASN A 266 -9.55 25.72 -13.98
C ASN A 266 -9.25 26.54 -15.25
N ASN A 267 -10.07 26.44 -16.30
CA ASN A 267 -9.99 27.39 -17.43
C ASN A 267 -11.15 28.38 -17.53
N LYS A 268 -12.01 28.41 -16.52
CA LYS A 268 -13.04 29.42 -16.37
C LYS A 268 -12.40 30.72 -15.90
N GLY A 269 -11.82 31.45 -16.86
CA GLY A 269 -11.20 32.74 -16.63
C GLY A 269 -12.13 33.69 -15.88
N GLN A 270 -11.55 34.68 -15.22
CA GLN A 270 -12.27 35.71 -14.48
C GLN A 270 -13.52 36.20 -15.25
N LEU A 271 -14.66 36.31 -14.57
CA LEU A 271 -15.89 36.89 -15.15
C LEU A 271 -15.79 38.41 -15.24
N ASP A 272 -16.53 38.99 -16.18
CA ASP A 272 -16.72 40.41 -16.38
C ASP A 272 -15.39 41.19 -16.48
N VAL A 273 -14.44 40.66 -17.26
CA VAL A 273 -13.12 41.31 -17.40
C VAL A 273 -13.24 42.51 -18.32
N ASP A 274 -12.92 43.67 -17.77
CA ASP A 274 -12.72 44.92 -18.51
C ASP A 274 -11.21 45.10 -18.75
N LEU A 275 -10.76 44.94 -20.01
CA LEU A 275 -9.35 44.99 -20.37
C LEU A 275 -8.86 46.42 -20.59
N ASP A 276 -9.74 47.33 -21.01
CA ASP A 276 -9.38 48.70 -21.40
C ASP A 276 -9.80 49.78 -20.39
N GLY A 277 -10.58 49.39 -19.37
CA GLY A 277 -11.04 50.23 -18.27
C GLY A 277 -12.21 51.14 -18.65
N ASP A 278 -12.95 50.85 -19.72
CA ASP A 278 -14.08 51.67 -20.18
C ASP A 278 -15.39 51.39 -19.42
N GLY A 279 -15.38 50.40 -18.51
CA GLY A 279 -16.52 49.97 -17.71
C GLY A 279 -17.48 49.04 -18.45
N LYS A 280 -17.10 48.54 -19.62
CA LYS A 280 -17.78 47.44 -20.31
C LYS A 280 -16.97 46.17 -20.17
N CYS A 281 -17.68 45.05 -20.11
CA CYS A 281 -17.03 43.75 -20.15
C CYS A 281 -16.48 43.46 -21.55
N ASP A 282 -15.23 43.00 -21.61
CA ASP A 282 -14.51 42.54 -22.79
C ASP A 282 -14.43 41.02 -22.90
N ILE A 283 -14.40 40.30 -21.77
CA ILE A 283 -14.27 38.83 -21.71
C ILE A 283 -15.14 38.25 -20.60
N ASN A 284 -15.72 37.08 -20.87
CA ASN A 284 -16.52 36.26 -19.97
C ASN A 284 -17.64 37.08 -19.32
N CYS A 285 -18.47 37.69 -20.17
CA CYS A 285 -19.48 38.64 -19.73
C CYS A 285 -20.72 37.93 -19.20
N ASP A 286 -20.99 38.12 -17.91
CA ASP A 286 -22.22 37.73 -17.24
C ASP A 286 -23.24 38.88 -17.37
N THR A 287 -24.13 38.72 -18.32
CA THR A 287 -25.14 39.72 -18.68
C THR A 287 -26.39 39.65 -17.80
N ASN A 288 -26.57 38.53 -17.07
CA ASN A 288 -27.80 38.24 -16.35
C ASN A 288 -27.63 38.25 -14.81
N GLY A 289 -26.39 38.15 -14.32
CA GLY A 289 -25.99 38.17 -12.93
C GLY A 289 -26.02 36.82 -12.22
N ASP A 290 -26.02 35.70 -12.94
CA ASP A 290 -26.04 34.34 -12.38
C ASP A 290 -24.64 33.70 -12.24
N LYS A 291 -23.59 34.44 -12.60
CA LYS A 291 -22.18 34.04 -12.60
C LYS A 291 -21.83 33.00 -13.67
N ILE A 292 -22.58 32.97 -14.76
CA ILE A 292 -22.28 32.20 -15.97
C ILE A 292 -22.06 33.22 -17.11
N PRO A 293 -20.98 33.11 -17.90
CA PRO A 293 -20.78 34.04 -19.00
C PRO A 293 -21.71 33.68 -20.18
N GLU A 294 -22.45 34.65 -20.70
CA GLU A 294 -23.22 34.45 -21.94
C GLU A 294 -22.55 35.02 -23.18
N GLU A 295 -21.70 36.02 -23.04
CA GLU A 295 -21.06 36.70 -24.17
C GLU A 295 -19.54 36.77 -24.00
N LYS A 296 -18.85 36.80 -25.14
CA LYS A 296 -17.40 36.99 -25.24
C LYS A 296 -16.61 36.00 -24.38
N ILE A 297 -16.87 34.71 -24.58
CA ILE A 297 -16.31 33.64 -23.76
C ILE A 297 -14.89 33.33 -24.24
N ASP A 298 -13.92 33.49 -23.34
CA ASP A 298 -12.52 33.13 -23.51
C ASP A 298 -12.28 31.73 -22.93
N TYR A 299 -12.38 30.73 -23.81
CA TYR A 299 -12.17 29.34 -23.46
C TYR A 299 -10.73 29.03 -23.07
N ALA A 300 -9.76 29.61 -23.80
CA ALA A 300 -8.34 29.31 -23.65
C ALA A 300 -7.63 30.18 -22.58
N GLY A 301 -8.35 31.05 -21.88
CA GLY A 301 -7.80 31.99 -20.90
C GLY A 301 -6.76 32.98 -21.48
N ASN A 302 -6.72 33.16 -22.80
CA ASN A 302 -5.70 33.93 -23.49
C ASN A 302 -6.09 35.40 -23.74
N LYS A 303 -7.19 35.82 -23.11
CA LYS A 303 -7.83 37.13 -23.20
C LYS A 303 -8.36 37.45 -24.60
N LYS A 304 -8.76 36.42 -25.35
CA LYS A 304 -9.41 36.58 -26.66
C LYS A 304 -10.68 35.74 -26.69
N PRO A 305 -11.86 36.37 -26.71
CA PRO A 305 -13.10 35.62 -26.73
C PRO A 305 -13.27 34.90 -28.06
N ILE A 306 -13.69 33.65 -27.98
CA ILE A 306 -13.91 32.74 -29.12
C ILE A 306 -15.41 32.47 -29.29
N PHE A 307 -16.12 32.20 -28.19
CA PHE A 307 -17.54 31.84 -28.23
C PHE A 307 -18.44 33.00 -27.86
N ASN A 308 -19.66 32.95 -28.41
CA ASN A 308 -20.71 33.95 -28.17
C ASN A 308 -20.20 35.40 -28.35
N VAL A 309 -19.43 35.65 -29.41
CA VAL A 309 -18.90 36.99 -29.69
C VAL A 309 -19.96 37.76 -30.49
N PRO A 310 -20.48 38.90 -30.01
CA PRO A 310 -21.46 39.69 -30.76
C PRO A 310 -20.81 40.37 -31.98
N ASP A 311 -21.44 40.23 -33.14
CA ASP A 311 -21.10 40.97 -34.36
C ASP A 311 -21.53 42.45 -34.26
N GLU A 312 -21.27 43.25 -35.31
CA GLU A 312 -21.65 44.67 -35.37
C GLU A 312 -23.16 44.93 -35.21
N ASN A 313 -24.00 43.91 -35.45
CA ASN A 313 -25.45 43.98 -35.32
C ASN A 313 -25.97 43.36 -34.01
N GLY A 314 -25.08 42.84 -33.15
CA GLY A 314 -25.40 42.16 -31.90
C GLY A 314 -25.81 40.69 -32.07
N ASN A 315 -25.56 40.07 -33.23
CA ASN A 315 -25.74 38.63 -33.36
C ASN A 315 -24.50 37.89 -32.85
N LEU A 316 -24.70 36.89 -32.00
CA LEU A 316 -23.60 36.05 -31.50
C LEU A 316 -23.04 35.17 -32.63
N THR A 317 -21.71 35.17 -32.77
CA THR A 317 -20.94 34.26 -33.62
C THR A 317 -20.34 33.13 -32.79
N ASN A 318 -20.06 32.00 -33.45
CA ASN A 318 -19.53 30.77 -32.84
C ASN A 318 -20.23 30.44 -31.51
N LYS A 319 -21.52 30.10 -31.62
CA LYS A 319 -22.39 30.03 -30.45
C LYS A 319 -22.08 28.81 -29.60
N THR A 320 -22.33 28.89 -28.31
CA THR A 320 -22.46 27.69 -27.48
C THR A 320 -23.79 26.99 -27.75
N ASN A 321 -23.84 25.68 -27.54
CA ASN A 321 -25.02 24.82 -27.66
C ASN A 321 -25.69 24.85 -29.04
N GLN A 322 -24.94 24.59 -30.11
CA GLN A 322 -25.48 24.61 -31.47
C GLN A 322 -26.13 23.28 -31.84
N ASP A 323 -27.44 23.31 -32.11
CA ASP A 323 -28.19 22.22 -32.75
C ASP A 323 -28.26 22.48 -34.26
N THR A 324 -27.32 21.89 -35.00
CA THR A 324 -27.17 22.07 -36.45
C THR A 324 -28.16 21.24 -37.26
N ASN A 325 -28.65 20.14 -36.68
CA ASN A 325 -29.50 19.16 -37.36
C ASN A 325 -31.01 19.30 -37.01
N GLY A 326 -31.33 20.03 -35.94
CA GLY A 326 -32.67 20.36 -35.49
C GLY A 326 -33.37 19.27 -34.66
N ASP A 327 -32.64 18.33 -34.07
CA ASP A 327 -33.20 17.23 -33.28
C ASP A 327 -33.36 17.55 -31.79
N GLY A 328 -32.95 18.75 -31.36
CA GLY A 328 -33.01 19.21 -29.98
C GLY A 328 -31.87 18.71 -29.09
N LYS A 329 -30.83 18.10 -29.67
CA LYS A 329 -29.55 17.83 -29.02
C LYS A 329 -28.51 18.82 -29.55
N CYS A 330 -27.49 19.06 -28.74
CA CYS A 330 -26.37 19.86 -29.19
C CYS A 330 -25.46 19.01 -30.09
N ASP A 331 -25.04 19.59 -31.22
CA ASP A 331 -24.08 19.02 -32.16
C ASP A 331 -22.68 19.64 -32.00
N LEU A 332 -22.59 20.95 -31.71
CA LEU A 332 -21.33 21.71 -31.68
C LEU A 332 -21.30 22.72 -30.53
N ASN A 333 -20.13 22.89 -29.91
CA ASN A 333 -19.86 23.75 -28.76
C ASN A 333 -20.78 23.45 -27.57
N CYS A 334 -20.91 22.18 -27.21
CA CYS A 334 -21.92 21.71 -26.28
C CYS A 334 -21.47 21.90 -24.84
N ASP A 335 -22.24 22.69 -24.10
CA ASP A 335 -22.11 22.94 -22.67
C ASP A 335 -23.07 21.99 -21.93
N ILE A 336 -22.50 20.93 -21.38
CA ILE A 336 -23.19 19.79 -20.77
C ILE A 336 -23.53 20.10 -19.31
N ASP A 337 -22.61 20.73 -18.58
CA ASP A 337 -22.75 21.03 -17.16
C ASP A 337 -23.50 22.36 -16.88
N LYS A 338 -23.69 23.18 -17.91
CA LYS A 338 -24.36 24.49 -17.92
C LYS A 338 -23.59 25.57 -17.19
N ASP A 339 -22.28 25.52 -17.30
CA ASP A 339 -21.37 26.52 -16.75
C ASP A 339 -21.17 27.73 -17.68
N GLY A 340 -21.60 27.67 -18.94
CA GLY A 340 -21.45 28.69 -19.99
C GLY A 340 -20.36 28.40 -21.03
N TRP A 341 -19.36 27.59 -20.71
CA TRP A 341 -18.26 27.16 -21.56
C TRP A 341 -18.60 25.84 -22.29
N PRO A 342 -18.18 25.66 -23.55
CA PRO A 342 -18.31 24.39 -24.25
C PRO A 342 -17.47 23.27 -23.60
N ASP A 343 -18.06 22.10 -23.36
CA ASP A 343 -17.36 20.89 -22.90
C ASP A 343 -16.92 19.99 -24.06
N ILE A 344 -17.83 19.74 -25.00
CA ILE A 344 -17.64 18.76 -26.09
C ILE A 344 -17.93 19.36 -27.46
N ASN A 345 -17.32 18.77 -28.49
CA ASN A 345 -17.39 19.21 -29.89
C ASN A 345 -17.04 20.70 -30.05
N VAL A 346 -15.91 21.11 -29.49
CA VAL A 346 -15.50 22.51 -29.36
C VAL A 346 -14.85 22.98 -30.68
N ASP A 347 -15.49 23.94 -31.34
CA ASP A 347 -15.04 24.61 -32.57
C ASP A 347 -14.35 25.93 -32.21
N LEU A 348 -13.02 25.96 -32.25
CA LEU A 348 -12.23 27.13 -31.86
C LEU A 348 -12.10 28.16 -32.99
N ASP A 349 -12.17 27.74 -34.25
CA ASP A 349 -11.96 28.62 -35.40
C ASP A 349 -13.26 29.12 -36.06
N GLY A 350 -14.40 28.55 -35.67
CA GLY A 350 -15.74 28.89 -36.14
C GLY A 350 -16.06 28.36 -37.54
N ASP A 351 -15.35 27.35 -38.04
CA ASP A 351 -15.57 26.76 -39.37
C ASP A 351 -16.78 25.80 -39.42
N GLY A 352 -17.36 25.46 -38.27
CA GLY A 352 -18.48 24.55 -38.13
C GLY A 352 -18.09 23.08 -37.94
N LYS A 353 -16.82 22.79 -37.63
CA LYS A 353 -16.32 21.48 -37.22
C LYS A 353 -15.66 21.58 -35.86
N ALA A 354 -15.74 20.49 -35.11
CA ALA A 354 -15.07 20.43 -33.82
C ALA A 354 -13.55 20.31 -34.00
N ASP A 355 -12.82 21.17 -33.30
CA ASP A 355 -11.35 21.15 -33.19
C ASP A 355 -10.90 20.32 -31.98
N LEU A 356 -11.60 20.46 -30.85
CA LEU A 356 -11.28 19.85 -29.56
C LEU A 356 -12.47 19.08 -28.97
N ASN A 357 -12.16 18.18 -28.05
CA ASN A 357 -13.12 17.38 -27.28
C ASN A 357 -14.18 16.73 -28.17
N ILE A 358 -13.74 16.11 -29.26
CA ILE A 358 -14.61 15.61 -30.33
C ILE A 358 -15.28 14.32 -29.85
N ASP A 359 -16.60 14.34 -29.74
CA ASP A 359 -17.47 13.19 -29.45
C ASP A 359 -18.03 12.65 -30.77
N LEU A 360 -17.52 11.50 -31.22
CA LEU A 360 -17.88 10.88 -32.50
C LEU A 360 -19.15 10.03 -32.42
N ASP A 361 -19.46 9.47 -31.25
CA ASP A 361 -20.58 8.54 -31.07
C ASP A 361 -21.82 9.16 -30.39
N GLY A 362 -21.67 10.37 -29.87
CA GLY A 362 -22.73 11.18 -29.26
C GLY A 362 -23.14 10.68 -27.87
N ASP A 363 -22.23 10.02 -27.15
CA ASP A 363 -22.48 9.55 -25.78
C ASP A 363 -22.28 10.63 -24.70
N GLY A 364 -21.74 11.79 -25.09
CA GLY A 364 -21.45 12.92 -24.20
C GLY A 364 -20.02 12.92 -23.64
N THR A 365 -19.15 12.02 -24.12
CA THR A 365 -17.74 11.92 -23.73
C THR A 365 -16.85 12.18 -24.93
N PRO A 366 -15.82 13.03 -24.81
CA PRO A 366 -14.84 13.22 -25.89
C PRO A 366 -14.06 11.96 -26.26
N ASP A 367 -13.97 11.67 -27.56
CA ASP A 367 -13.18 10.61 -28.16
C ASP A 367 -11.80 11.08 -28.64
N LEU A 368 -11.76 12.21 -29.35
CA LEU A 368 -10.55 12.74 -30.02
C LEU A 368 -10.26 14.19 -29.61
N ASN A 369 -9.00 14.58 -29.79
CA ASN A 369 -8.49 15.93 -29.52
C ASN A 369 -8.89 16.43 -28.13
N ILE A 370 -8.71 15.59 -27.12
CA ILE A 370 -9.18 15.86 -25.76
C ILE A 370 -8.26 16.91 -25.14
N ASP A 371 -8.80 18.10 -24.90
CA ASP A 371 -8.17 19.20 -24.18
C ASP A 371 -8.65 19.18 -22.73
N THR A 372 -7.78 18.68 -21.86
CA THR A 372 -8.09 18.46 -20.44
C THR A 372 -7.75 19.66 -19.56
N ASN A 373 -6.89 20.55 -20.05
CA ASN A 373 -6.50 21.76 -19.32
C ASN A 373 -7.20 23.01 -19.87
N GLY A 374 -7.95 22.90 -20.96
CA GLY A 374 -8.71 23.95 -21.61
C GLY A 374 -7.86 24.97 -22.38
N ASP A 375 -6.55 24.77 -22.57
CA ASP A 375 -5.64 25.80 -23.12
C ASP A 375 -5.84 26.05 -24.63
N GLY A 376 -6.82 25.37 -25.23
CA GLY A 376 -7.11 25.44 -26.65
C GLY A 376 -6.22 24.53 -27.48
N LYS A 377 -5.53 23.56 -26.88
CA LYS A 377 -4.76 22.52 -27.57
C LYS A 377 -5.12 21.14 -27.02
N PRO A 378 -5.13 20.11 -27.88
CA PRO A 378 -5.46 18.78 -27.40
C PRO A 378 -4.27 18.15 -26.67
N ASP A 379 -4.55 17.48 -25.55
CA ASP A 379 -3.59 16.76 -24.70
C ASP A 379 -3.52 15.27 -25.07
N PHE A 380 -4.68 14.65 -25.31
CA PHE A 380 -4.84 13.21 -25.57
C PHE A 380 -5.63 12.92 -26.84
N ASN A 381 -5.45 11.71 -27.37
CA ASN A 381 -6.15 11.20 -28.55
C ASN A 381 -6.10 12.16 -29.75
N ILE A 382 -4.91 12.67 -30.03
CA ILE A 382 -4.76 13.79 -30.95
C ILE A 382 -4.84 13.27 -32.39
N ASP A 383 -5.83 13.75 -33.13
CA ASP A 383 -6.06 13.55 -34.56
C ASP A 383 -5.61 14.83 -35.29
N GLU A 384 -4.47 14.76 -35.99
CA GLU A 384 -3.88 15.91 -36.66
C GLU A 384 -4.40 16.11 -38.09
N ASP A 385 -4.85 15.04 -38.73
CA ASP A 385 -5.26 15.05 -40.14
C ASP A 385 -6.79 15.06 -40.33
N GLY A 386 -7.54 14.93 -39.23
CA GLY A 386 -8.99 14.97 -39.17
C GLY A 386 -9.65 13.75 -39.81
N ASP A 387 -8.95 12.61 -39.86
CA ASP A 387 -9.47 11.37 -40.45
C ASP A 387 -10.36 10.55 -39.50
N GLY A 388 -10.55 11.03 -38.26
CA GLY A 388 -11.33 10.38 -37.21
C GLY A 388 -10.55 9.29 -36.48
N LYS A 389 -9.22 9.35 -36.48
CA LYS A 389 -8.35 8.44 -35.73
C LYS A 389 -7.25 9.20 -35.01
N CYS A 390 -6.88 8.68 -33.85
CA CYS A 390 -5.76 9.21 -33.10
C CYS A 390 -4.41 8.94 -33.81
N ASP A 391 -3.61 10.00 -33.95
CA ASP A 391 -2.25 9.99 -34.46
C ASP A 391 -1.20 9.96 -33.34
N ARG A 392 -1.43 10.69 -32.23
CA ARG A 392 -0.49 10.73 -31.08
C ARG A 392 -1.19 10.77 -29.73
N ASN A 393 -0.45 10.42 -28.67
CA ASN A 393 -0.94 10.37 -27.29
C ASN A 393 -2.25 9.56 -27.18
N CYS A 394 -2.30 8.44 -27.91
CA CYS A 394 -3.51 7.63 -28.02
C CYS A 394 -3.71 6.83 -26.74
N THR A 395 -4.74 7.19 -26.01
CA THR A 395 -5.13 6.59 -24.74
C THR A 395 -6.12 5.45 -24.99
N TYR A 396 -6.09 4.40 -24.20
CA TYR A 396 -7.00 3.27 -24.28
C TYR A 396 -7.38 2.87 -22.87
N ILE A 397 -8.67 2.86 -22.58
CA ILE A 397 -9.18 2.66 -21.22
C ILE A 397 -10.00 1.37 -21.21
N ILE A 398 -9.76 0.57 -20.17
CA ILE A 398 -10.56 -0.60 -19.86
C ILE A 398 -11.25 -0.34 -18.53
N ASP A 399 -12.59 -0.38 -18.50
CA ASP A 399 -13.38 -0.14 -17.29
C ASP A 399 -13.26 -1.31 -16.28
N LYS A 400 -13.81 -1.09 -15.08
CA LYS A 400 -13.85 -2.09 -13.98
C LYS A 400 -14.71 -3.34 -14.28
N ASN A 401 -15.44 -3.36 -15.40
CA ASN A 401 -16.27 -4.48 -15.86
C ASN A 401 -15.67 -5.18 -17.10
N GLY A 402 -14.39 -4.92 -17.40
CA GLY A 402 -13.68 -5.50 -18.54
C GLY A 402 -14.20 -5.04 -19.89
N LYS A 403 -15.02 -3.99 -19.92
CA LYS A 403 -15.45 -3.31 -21.13
C LYS A 403 -14.48 -2.16 -21.37
N GLY A 404 -13.67 -2.31 -22.41
CA GLY A 404 -12.77 -1.28 -22.91
C GLY A 404 -12.74 -1.35 -24.42
N GLY A 405 -12.88 -0.19 -25.06
CA GLY A 405 -12.90 -0.01 -26.51
C GLY A 405 -11.72 0.85 -26.96
N SER A 406 -11.16 0.50 -28.13
CA SER A 406 -10.05 1.22 -28.74
C SER A 406 -10.47 2.67 -28.95
N THR A 407 -9.61 3.67 -28.69
CA THR A 407 -9.81 5.04 -29.19
C THR A 407 -9.69 5.15 -30.71
N THR A 408 -9.75 4.02 -31.41
CA THR A 408 -10.25 3.97 -32.77
C THR A 408 -11.73 3.57 -32.74
N ILE A 409 -12.59 4.58 -32.81
CA ILE A 409 -13.99 4.56 -33.26
C ILE A 409 -14.99 3.89 -32.30
N GLY A 410 -15.75 4.73 -31.58
CA GLY A 410 -17.19 4.57 -31.34
C GLY A 410 -17.64 3.32 -30.59
N ASP A 411 -17.00 3.00 -29.47
CA ASP A 411 -17.60 2.11 -28.48
C ASP A 411 -17.05 2.42 -27.07
N ASN A 412 -17.83 3.24 -26.34
CA ASN A 412 -17.99 3.32 -24.88
C ASN A 412 -17.12 4.33 -24.10
N GLY A 413 -17.63 5.56 -23.96
CA GLY A 413 -17.80 6.24 -22.67
C GLY A 413 -16.58 6.25 -21.75
N ALA A 414 -15.49 6.85 -22.21
CA ALA A 414 -14.23 6.98 -21.49
C ALA A 414 -14.37 7.90 -20.25
N ASN A 415 -14.92 7.38 -19.14
CA ASN A 415 -14.70 7.99 -17.84
C ASN A 415 -13.39 7.43 -17.25
N ILE A 416 -12.33 8.24 -17.29
CA ILE A 416 -11.00 7.87 -16.77
C ILE A 416 -11.02 7.52 -15.27
N GLU A 417 -11.98 8.06 -14.51
CA GLU A 417 -12.19 7.77 -13.08
C GLU A 417 -12.80 6.38 -12.84
N ALA A 418 -13.47 5.83 -13.87
CA ALA A 418 -14.02 4.47 -13.86
C ALA A 418 -13.05 3.42 -14.45
N ALA A 419 -11.91 3.86 -14.99
CA ALA A 419 -10.88 2.98 -15.55
C ALA A 419 -10.38 1.98 -14.50
N ALA A 420 -10.11 0.76 -14.93
CA ALA A 420 -9.30 -0.22 -14.22
C ALA A 420 -7.88 -0.30 -14.79
N LEU A 421 -7.75 -0.20 -16.11
CA LEU A 421 -6.46 -0.19 -16.81
C LEU A 421 -6.43 0.95 -17.83
N VAL A 422 -5.38 1.75 -17.81
CA VAL A 422 -5.13 2.82 -18.78
C VAL A 422 -3.89 2.47 -19.58
N VAL A 423 -3.99 2.47 -20.91
CA VAL A 423 -2.88 2.24 -21.82
C VAL A 423 -2.67 3.51 -22.63
N MET A 424 -1.43 3.99 -22.70
CA MET A 424 -1.11 5.22 -23.45
C MET A 424 0.01 4.95 -24.44
N PHE A 425 -0.22 5.22 -25.72
CA PHE A 425 0.76 5.13 -26.78
C PHE A 425 1.31 6.51 -27.14
N GLU A 426 2.64 6.65 -27.27
CA GLU A 426 3.28 7.92 -27.63
C GLU A 426 2.90 8.34 -29.07
N ASP A 427 3.15 7.47 -30.05
CA ASP A 427 2.96 7.72 -31.49
C ASP A 427 1.91 6.77 -32.12
N GLY A 428 0.95 6.30 -31.31
CA GLY A 428 -0.08 5.32 -31.71
C GLY A 428 0.32 3.85 -31.51
N ASN A 429 -0.65 2.94 -31.69
CA ASN A 429 -0.49 1.51 -31.41
C ASN A 429 -0.11 0.66 -32.63
N ASN A 430 -0.06 1.27 -33.82
CA ASN A 430 0.20 0.62 -35.08
C ASN A 430 1.62 0.92 -35.59
N ILE A 431 2.19 -0.04 -36.30
CA ILE A 431 3.40 0.15 -37.07
C ILE A 431 3.14 -0.23 -38.53
N ALA A 432 3.49 0.65 -39.45
CA ALA A 432 3.37 0.43 -40.88
C ALA A 432 4.69 0.76 -41.57
N LEU A 433 5.46 -0.27 -41.88
CA LEU A 433 6.78 -0.16 -42.48
C LEU A 433 6.73 -0.63 -43.90
N SER A 434 7.16 0.21 -44.82
CA SER A 434 7.35 -0.15 -46.22
C SER A 434 8.73 0.29 -46.67
N ASN A 435 9.28 -0.39 -47.68
CA ASN A 435 10.58 -0.05 -48.27
C ASN A 435 11.74 -0.07 -47.26
N LEU A 436 11.72 -0.99 -46.28
CA LEU A 436 12.83 -1.17 -45.36
C LEU A 436 14.01 -1.79 -46.12
N TYR A 437 15.18 -1.15 -46.04
CA TYR A 437 16.41 -1.66 -46.64
C TYR A 437 17.24 -2.40 -45.59
N PRO A 438 17.99 -3.43 -46.00
CA PRO A 438 18.95 -4.07 -45.12
C PRO A 438 19.98 -3.11 -44.53
N ASP A 439 20.42 -3.41 -43.31
CA ASP A 439 21.39 -2.63 -42.53
C ASP A 439 22.81 -2.65 -43.12
N ASP A 440 23.04 -3.50 -44.13
CA ASP A 440 24.29 -3.64 -44.87
C ASP A 440 24.41 -2.70 -46.10
N GLN A 441 23.46 -1.78 -46.28
CA GLN A 441 23.48 -0.77 -47.34
C GLN A 441 24.21 0.49 -46.88
N ASP A 442 25.30 0.84 -47.57
CA ASP A 442 26.10 2.05 -47.31
C ASP A 442 25.51 3.34 -47.95
N ASP A 443 24.30 3.27 -48.53
CA ASP A 443 23.64 4.44 -49.14
C ASP A 443 22.93 5.29 -48.05
N PRO A 444 23.37 6.53 -47.79
CA PRO A 444 22.75 7.38 -46.77
C PRO A 444 21.30 7.79 -47.09
N ASN A 445 20.78 7.48 -48.29
CA ASN A 445 19.40 7.76 -48.68
C ASN A 445 18.44 6.58 -48.48
N VAL A 446 18.91 5.43 -47.96
CA VAL A 446 18.03 4.28 -47.69
C VAL A 446 17.52 4.28 -46.25
N ASN A 447 16.23 3.96 -46.07
CA ASN A 447 15.64 3.85 -44.74
C ASN A 447 16.00 2.50 -44.11
N THR A 448 16.89 2.53 -43.12
CA THR A 448 17.31 1.36 -42.34
C THR A 448 16.82 1.39 -40.89
N LYS A 449 16.23 2.51 -40.43
CA LYS A 449 15.78 2.69 -39.05
C LYS A 449 14.27 2.54 -38.96
N VAL A 450 13.84 1.65 -38.07
CA VAL A 450 12.43 1.41 -37.79
C VAL A 450 12.04 2.18 -36.52
N PRO A 451 10.92 2.94 -36.51
CA PRO A 451 10.43 3.57 -35.28
C PRO A 451 10.07 2.51 -34.23
N ASP A 452 10.31 2.83 -32.97
CA ASP A 452 9.82 2.03 -31.85
C ASP A 452 8.31 2.26 -31.68
N ILE A 453 7.59 1.27 -31.14
CA ILE A 453 6.29 1.53 -30.52
C ILE A 453 6.55 1.69 -29.02
N ARG A 454 6.16 2.84 -28.46
CA ARG A 454 6.30 3.15 -27.04
C ARG A 454 4.93 3.32 -26.43
N PHE A 455 4.71 2.62 -25.31
CA PHE A 455 3.46 2.71 -24.59
C PHE A 455 3.63 2.44 -23.11
N SER A 456 2.70 2.93 -22.30
CA SER A 456 2.58 2.58 -20.89
C SER A 456 1.27 1.88 -20.60
N ILE A 457 1.27 1.01 -19.60
CA ILE A 457 0.10 0.38 -19.00
C ILE A 457 0.07 0.77 -17.54
N GLU A 458 -1.03 1.35 -17.10
CA GLU A 458 -1.24 1.83 -15.76
C GLU A 458 -2.45 1.14 -15.13
N ASN A 459 -2.25 0.58 -13.95
CA ASN A 459 -3.32 -0.01 -13.15
C ASN A 459 -3.81 1.02 -12.14
N THR A 460 -5.04 1.49 -12.33
CA THR A 460 -5.67 2.50 -11.47
C THR A 460 -6.41 1.88 -10.28
N THR A 461 -6.45 0.56 -10.16
CA THR A 461 -7.15 -0.16 -9.08
C THR A 461 -6.24 -0.50 -7.91
N ASP A 462 -6.85 -0.81 -6.76
CA ASP A 462 -6.14 -1.26 -5.55
C ASP A 462 -5.81 -2.76 -5.58
N LYS A 463 -6.02 -3.43 -6.72
CA LYS A 463 -5.78 -4.87 -6.89
C LYS A 463 -4.84 -5.11 -8.07
N PRO A 464 -4.00 -6.15 -8.03
CA PRO A 464 -3.20 -6.51 -9.19
C PRO A 464 -4.14 -6.90 -10.34
N LEU A 465 -3.84 -6.40 -11.53
CA LEU A 465 -4.55 -6.77 -12.76
C LEU A 465 -3.66 -7.64 -13.63
N LYS A 466 -4.29 -8.48 -14.44
CA LYS A 466 -3.62 -9.29 -15.45
C LYS A 466 -4.03 -8.84 -16.84
N TYR A 467 -3.09 -8.86 -17.77
CA TYR A 467 -3.37 -8.56 -19.17
C TYR A 467 -2.51 -9.41 -20.12
N ASN A 468 -3.00 -9.55 -21.35
CA ASN A 468 -2.23 -10.06 -22.48
C ASN A 468 -1.72 -8.89 -23.31
N ILE A 469 -0.57 -9.10 -23.96
CA ILE A 469 -0.05 -8.20 -25.00
C ILE A 469 -0.14 -8.97 -26.31
N GLU A 470 -0.85 -8.44 -27.30
CA GLU A 470 -1.15 -9.12 -28.55
C GLU A 470 -0.67 -8.33 -29.77
N TRP A 471 -0.27 -9.07 -30.79
CA TRP A 471 -0.14 -8.59 -32.16
C TRP A 471 -1.46 -8.83 -32.90
N ILE A 472 -2.08 -7.76 -33.38
CA ILE A 472 -3.25 -7.79 -34.25
C ILE A 472 -2.95 -7.10 -35.59
N ASP A 473 -3.82 -7.29 -36.58
CA ASP A 473 -3.69 -6.75 -37.95
C ASP A 473 -2.30 -6.97 -38.59
N VAL A 474 -1.69 -8.14 -38.36
CA VAL A 474 -0.33 -8.44 -38.81
C VAL A 474 -0.29 -8.81 -40.29
N GLU A 475 0.48 -8.05 -41.06
CA GLU A 475 0.92 -8.40 -42.41
C GLU A 475 2.44 -8.34 -42.51
N ASN A 476 3.11 -9.48 -42.71
CA ASN A 476 4.56 -9.54 -42.80
C ASN A 476 5.02 -10.25 -44.08
N THR A 477 5.45 -9.46 -45.07
CA THR A 477 5.82 -9.98 -46.40
C THR A 477 7.28 -10.37 -46.56
N PHE A 478 8.10 -10.19 -45.50
CA PHE A 478 9.50 -10.63 -45.48
C PHE A 478 9.59 -12.14 -45.73
N THR A 479 10.64 -12.59 -46.39
CA THR A 479 10.85 -14.02 -46.68
C THR A 479 11.94 -14.61 -45.79
N SER A 480 12.91 -13.82 -45.33
CA SER A 480 13.81 -14.25 -44.26
C SER A 480 13.15 -14.20 -42.87
N PRO A 481 13.76 -14.89 -41.89
CA PRO A 481 13.49 -14.67 -40.48
C PRO A 481 14.23 -13.47 -39.88
N ASN A 482 14.83 -12.58 -40.69
CA ASN A 482 15.76 -11.55 -40.20
C ASN A 482 15.09 -10.24 -39.76
N PHE A 483 13.81 -10.03 -40.08
CA PHE A 483 13.07 -8.92 -39.51
C PHE A 483 12.68 -9.29 -38.07
N TRP A 484 13.34 -8.64 -37.11
CA TRP A 484 13.26 -8.95 -35.69
C TRP A 484 12.57 -7.83 -34.92
N PHE A 485 11.94 -8.20 -33.81
CA PHE A 485 11.47 -7.29 -32.79
C PHE A 485 12.02 -7.67 -31.42
N LYS A 486 12.04 -6.70 -30.52
CA LYS A 486 12.41 -6.83 -29.11
C LYS A 486 11.37 -6.07 -28.29
N VAL A 487 10.96 -6.63 -27.16
CA VAL A 487 10.15 -5.92 -26.17
C VAL A 487 11.00 -5.70 -24.93
N SER A 488 11.16 -4.46 -24.52
CA SER A 488 11.78 -4.10 -23.25
C SER A 488 10.72 -3.41 -22.38
N SER A 489 10.74 -3.67 -21.08
CA SER A 489 9.87 -3.00 -20.12
C SER A 489 10.61 -2.53 -18.88
N THR A 490 10.02 -1.57 -18.17
CA THR A 490 10.42 -1.23 -16.80
C THR A 490 10.02 -2.35 -15.81
N TYR A 491 10.29 -2.20 -14.51
CA TYR A 491 9.73 -3.01 -13.39
C TYR A 491 9.18 -4.41 -13.73
N ASN A 492 9.98 -5.50 -13.68
CA ASN A 492 9.53 -6.91 -13.82
C ASN A 492 8.47 -7.26 -14.89
N GLY A 493 8.20 -6.38 -15.86
CA GLY A 493 7.19 -6.57 -16.89
C GLY A 493 7.62 -7.58 -17.95
N PHE A 494 6.80 -7.76 -18.97
CA PHE A 494 7.16 -8.67 -20.05
C PHE A 494 8.39 -8.15 -20.82
N ASN A 495 9.38 -9.02 -21.00
CA ASN A 495 10.59 -8.74 -21.75
C ASN A 495 10.81 -9.85 -22.78
N GLN A 496 11.11 -9.47 -24.01
CA GLN A 496 11.42 -10.37 -25.12
C GLN A 496 12.69 -9.88 -25.78
N ASP A 497 13.77 -10.65 -25.68
CA ASP A 497 14.98 -10.35 -26.45
C ASP A 497 14.73 -10.54 -27.95
N TRP A 498 15.63 -10.05 -28.79
CA TRP A 498 15.46 -10.07 -30.24
C TRP A 498 14.98 -11.42 -30.79
N THR A 499 13.84 -11.41 -31.47
CA THR A 499 13.24 -12.59 -32.10
C THR A 499 12.54 -12.21 -33.39
N THR A 500 12.27 -13.18 -34.26
CA THR A 500 11.62 -12.94 -35.55
C THR A 500 10.21 -12.37 -35.38
N ALA A 501 9.94 -11.26 -36.07
CA ALA A 501 8.62 -10.63 -36.10
C ALA A 501 7.55 -11.58 -36.66
N PRO A 502 6.34 -11.56 -36.10
CA PRO A 502 5.32 -12.54 -36.43
C PRO A 502 4.85 -12.43 -37.89
N LYS A 503 4.30 -13.53 -38.41
CA LYS A 503 3.70 -13.60 -39.76
C LYS A 503 2.20 -13.39 -39.77
N SER A 504 1.57 -13.46 -38.61
CA SER A 504 0.13 -13.39 -38.40
C SER A 504 -0.13 -12.90 -36.98
N ASN A 505 -1.38 -12.58 -36.68
CA ASN A 505 -1.81 -12.21 -35.33
C ASN A 505 -1.42 -13.29 -34.31
N GLY A 506 -1.19 -12.87 -33.07
CA GLY A 506 -0.81 -13.77 -31.98
C GLY A 506 -0.37 -13.03 -30.73
N ARG A 507 -0.26 -13.77 -29.62
CA ARG A 507 0.13 -13.19 -28.33
C ARG A 507 1.64 -13.01 -28.24
N MET A 508 2.06 -11.81 -27.84
CA MET A 508 3.43 -11.54 -27.40
C MET A 508 3.64 -12.02 -25.98
N ALA A 509 2.69 -11.70 -25.10
CA ALA A 509 2.74 -12.01 -23.68
C ALA A 509 1.37 -12.45 -23.18
N THR A 510 1.36 -13.34 -22.20
CA THR A 510 0.15 -13.87 -21.57
C THR A 510 0.19 -13.67 -20.07
N GLU A 511 -0.94 -13.28 -19.47
CA GLU A 511 -1.09 -13.17 -18.02
C GLU A 511 -0.01 -12.31 -17.35
N VAL A 512 0.36 -11.20 -17.98
CA VAL A 512 1.29 -10.23 -17.40
C VAL A 512 0.58 -9.55 -16.24
N VAL A 513 1.21 -9.56 -15.07
CA VAL A 513 0.67 -8.92 -13.86
C VAL A 513 1.19 -7.49 -13.78
N VAL A 514 0.30 -6.52 -13.59
CA VAL A 514 0.64 -5.15 -13.16
C VAL A 514 0.15 -4.95 -11.73
N ALA A 515 1.05 -4.42 -10.88
CA ALA A 515 0.74 -4.19 -9.48
C ALA A 515 -0.36 -3.11 -9.32
N PRO A 516 -1.10 -3.11 -8.20
CA PRO A 516 -2.01 -2.01 -7.88
C PRO A 516 -1.32 -0.64 -8.02
N LYS A 517 -2.08 0.37 -8.47
CA LYS A 517 -1.62 1.78 -8.51
C LYS A 517 -0.21 1.96 -9.09
N SER A 518 0.08 1.25 -10.17
CA SER A 518 1.43 1.22 -10.75
C SER A 518 1.42 1.39 -12.26
N LYS A 519 2.50 1.96 -12.78
CA LYS A 519 2.71 2.24 -14.21
C LYS A 519 3.88 1.44 -14.77
N GLN A 520 3.60 0.71 -15.83
CA GLN A 520 4.55 -0.12 -16.56
C GLN A 520 4.81 0.50 -17.94
N ILE A 521 6.08 0.73 -18.29
CA ILE A 521 6.45 1.30 -19.59
C ILE A 521 7.04 0.20 -20.47
N TYR A 522 6.64 0.18 -21.74
CA TYR A 522 7.07 -0.76 -22.76
C TYR A 522 7.68 -0.03 -23.96
N THR A 523 8.69 -0.66 -24.54
CA THR A 523 9.26 -0.28 -25.84
C THR A 523 9.37 -1.51 -26.71
N VAL A 524 8.68 -1.49 -27.84
CA VAL A 524 8.78 -2.49 -28.90
C VAL A 524 9.69 -1.94 -29.99
N SER A 525 10.91 -2.47 -30.04
CA SER A 525 11.92 -2.07 -31.02
C SER A 525 12.00 -3.08 -32.15
N PHE A 526 12.39 -2.61 -33.33
CA PHE A 526 12.51 -3.43 -34.53
C PHE A 526 13.88 -3.27 -35.17
N THR A 527 14.34 -4.32 -35.84
CA THR A 527 15.54 -4.26 -36.65
C THR A 527 15.45 -5.24 -37.80
N LEU A 528 16.12 -4.93 -38.91
CA LEU A 528 16.55 -6.00 -39.81
C LEU A 528 17.89 -6.51 -39.29
N HIS A 529 17.94 -7.77 -38.87
CA HIS A 529 19.17 -8.38 -38.39
C HIS A 529 20.14 -8.61 -39.55
N GLY A 530 21.31 -7.96 -39.46
CA GLY A 530 22.41 -8.15 -40.40
C GLY A 530 22.98 -9.56 -40.35
N THR A 531 23.00 -10.23 -41.49
CA THR A 531 23.59 -11.57 -41.66
C THR A 531 25.05 -11.54 -42.13
N GLY A 532 25.59 -10.34 -42.40
CA GLY A 532 26.90 -10.15 -43.01
C GLY A 532 26.96 -10.56 -44.49
N GLN A 533 25.82 -10.77 -45.15
CA GLN A 533 25.67 -11.02 -46.58
C GLN A 533 24.53 -10.16 -47.15
N PRO A 534 24.56 -9.80 -48.46
CA PRO A 534 23.49 -9.03 -49.09
C PRO A 534 22.09 -9.62 -48.90
N GLN A 535 21.19 -8.85 -48.30
CA GLN A 535 19.80 -9.24 -47.98
C GLN A 535 18.76 -8.71 -48.98
N ASN A 536 19.18 -8.43 -50.22
CA ASN A 536 18.38 -7.78 -51.27
C ASN A 536 17.05 -8.49 -51.63
N TYR A 537 16.88 -9.77 -51.27
CA TYR A 537 15.65 -10.52 -51.54
C TYR A 537 14.46 -10.07 -50.67
N ASP A 538 14.72 -9.37 -49.56
CA ASP A 538 13.70 -8.72 -48.73
C ASP A 538 13.54 -7.21 -49.03
N GLN A 539 14.21 -6.72 -50.08
CA GLN A 539 14.06 -5.35 -50.53
C GLN A 539 12.61 -5.09 -50.97
N GLY A 540 12.03 -3.97 -50.51
CA GLY A 540 10.66 -3.57 -50.83
C GLY A 540 9.58 -4.39 -50.12
N LYS A 541 9.97 -5.30 -49.21
CA LYS A 541 9.03 -5.95 -48.30
C LYS A 541 8.55 -4.96 -47.24
N TYR A 542 7.44 -5.32 -46.63
CA TYR A 542 6.73 -4.48 -45.68
C TYR A 542 6.25 -5.30 -44.48
N PHE A 543 6.12 -4.62 -43.35
CA PHE A 543 5.49 -5.12 -42.14
C PHE A 543 4.41 -4.15 -41.70
N ARG A 544 3.24 -4.68 -41.37
CA ARG A 544 2.17 -3.97 -40.66
C ARG A 544 1.76 -4.80 -39.46
N GLY A 545 1.42 -4.14 -38.37
CA GLY A 545 0.85 -4.76 -37.19
C GLY A 545 0.46 -3.72 -36.17
N LYS A 546 -0.40 -4.11 -35.22
CA LYS A 546 -0.75 -3.29 -34.06
C LYS A 546 -0.53 -4.03 -32.77
N VAL A 547 -0.13 -3.29 -31.75
CA VAL A 547 -0.08 -3.78 -30.37
C VAL A 547 -1.45 -3.57 -29.74
N ALA A 548 -2.03 -4.64 -29.20
CA ALA A 548 -3.29 -4.60 -28.47
C ALA A 548 -3.11 -5.14 -27.05
N ILE A 549 -3.82 -4.53 -26.10
CA ILE A 549 -3.82 -4.93 -24.68
C ILE A 549 -5.20 -5.47 -24.34
N ASP A 550 -5.23 -6.67 -23.78
CA ASP A 550 -6.45 -7.40 -23.43
C ASP A 550 -6.43 -7.71 -21.93
N ILE A 551 -7.35 -7.15 -21.16
CA ILE A 551 -7.44 -7.44 -19.72
C ILE A 551 -7.95 -8.87 -19.51
N ILE A 552 -7.40 -9.55 -18.51
CA ILE A 552 -7.88 -10.86 -18.10
C ILE A 552 -8.70 -10.65 -16.84
N GLU A 553 -10.02 -10.69 -16.98
CA GLU A 553 -10.92 -10.76 -15.83
C GLU A 553 -10.75 -12.12 -15.13
N ASP A 554 -10.62 -12.11 -13.80
CA ASP A 554 -10.70 -13.31 -12.97
C ASP A 554 -12.15 -13.63 -12.57
#